data_AF-A0A0E3L6A0-F1
#
_entry.id   AF-A0A0E3L6A0-F1
#
_cell.length_a   1.000
_cell.length_b   1.000
_cell.length_c   1.000
_cell.angle_alpha   90.00
_cell.angle_beta   90.00
_cell.angle_gamma   90.00
#
_symmetry.space_group_name_H-M   'P 1'
#
loop_
_entity.id
_entity.type
_entity.pdbx_description
1 polymer ?
#
loop_
_entity_poly.entity_id
_entity_poly.type
_entity_poly.pdbx_seq_one_letter_code
_entity_poly.pdbx_strand_id
1 'polypeptide(L)'
;MNDEEILNLIRTNPEAAVSLIEELEAKKMKLKAKKEKLEAENRTLKAEQETLDAENRTLFIRKEILEAMNGKLDPISIELRKRILS
;
A
#
# COMPACT_ATOMS: atom_id res chain seq x y z
N MET A 1 -7.59 26.79 -16.57
CA MET A 1 -6.99 27.90 -17.33
C MET A 1 -6.32 27.30 -18.54
N ASN A 2 -6.66 27.78 -19.72
CA ASN A 2 -5.94 27.44 -20.94
C ASN A 2 -4.71 28.34 -21.11
N ASP A 3 -3.85 28.01 -22.07
CA ASP A 3 -2.58 28.72 -22.29
C ASP A 3 -2.80 30.21 -22.65
N GLU A 4 -3.87 30.52 -23.39
CA GLU A 4 -4.19 31.90 -23.80
C GLU A 4 -4.63 32.76 -22.61
N GLU A 5 -5.40 32.20 -21.67
CA GLU A 5 -5.79 32.84 -20.42
C GLU A 5 -4.58 33.10 -19.52
N ILE A 6 -3.62 32.16 -19.47
CA ILE A 6 -2.36 32.34 -18.73
C ILE A 6 -1.54 33.47 -19.35
N LEU A 7 -1.37 33.47 -20.66
CA LEU A 7 -0.63 34.50 -21.39
C LEU A 7 -1.26 35.88 -21.22
N ASN A 8 -2.59 35.97 -21.26
CA ASN A 8 -3.31 37.22 -21.03
C ASN A 8 -3.22 37.69 -19.58
N LEU A 9 -3.24 36.78 -18.59
CA LEU A 9 -3.01 37.13 -17.19
C LEU A 9 -1.59 37.68 -16.99
N ILE A 10 -0.57 37.04 -17.59
CA ILE A 10 0.82 37.50 -17.52
C ILE A 10 0.97 38.91 -18.14
N ARG A 11 0.32 39.16 -19.28
CA ARG A 11 0.38 40.45 -19.99
C ARG A 11 -0.34 41.57 -19.23
N THR A 12 -1.49 41.28 -18.63
CA THR A 12 -2.37 42.30 -18.02
C THR A 12 -2.13 42.49 -16.53
N ASN A 13 -1.66 41.45 -15.83
CA ASN A 13 -1.37 41.47 -14.39
C ASN A 13 -0.28 40.45 -14.01
N PRO A 14 1.01 40.78 -14.22
CA PRO A 14 2.12 39.86 -13.96
C PRO A 14 2.27 39.50 -12.47
N GLU A 15 1.92 40.40 -11.55
CA GLU A 15 1.96 40.12 -10.11
C GLU A 15 0.95 39.02 -9.73
N ALA A 16 -0.28 39.11 -10.23
CA ALA A 16 -1.28 38.05 -10.03
C ALA A 16 -0.85 36.72 -10.65
N ALA A 17 -0.14 36.74 -11.79
CA ALA A 17 0.42 35.54 -12.39
C ALA A 17 1.48 34.88 -11.49
N VAL A 18 2.37 35.67 -10.88
CA VAL A 18 3.39 35.15 -9.93
C VAL A 18 2.72 34.53 -8.70
N SER A 19 1.76 35.22 -8.08
CA SER A 19 1.04 34.67 -6.93
C SER A 19 0.28 33.37 -7.26
N LEU A 20 -0.30 33.27 -8.46
CA LEU A 20 -0.95 32.04 -8.92
C LEU A 20 0.06 30.89 -9.06
N ILE A 21 1.26 31.17 -9.59
CA ILE A 21 2.34 30.17 -9.71
C ILE A 21 2.76 29.69 -8.33
N GLU A 22 3.00 30.59 -7.38
CA GLU A 22 3.37 30.25 -6.00
C GLU A 22 2.28 29.38 -5.32
N GLU A 23 1.00 29.72 -5.52
CA GLU A 23 -0.11 28.92 -4.99
C GLU A 23 -0.14 27.51 -5.61
N LEU A 24 0.08 27.40 -6.93
CA LEU A 24 0.13 26.12 -7.63
C LEU A 24 1.32 25.28 -7.18
N GLU A 25 2.49 25.88 -6.98
CA GLU A 25 3.67 25.22 -6.43
C GLU A 25 3.42 24.71 -5.01
N ALA A 26 2.82 25.53 -4.15
CA ALA A 26 2.43 25.12 -2.80
C ALA A 26 1.43 23.95 -2.81
N LYS A 27 0.43 23.99 -3.71
CA LYS A 27 -0.51 22.87 -3.90
C LYS A 27 0.20 21.60 -4.40
N LYS A 28 1.12 21.73 -5.35
CA LYS A 28 1.94 20.62 -5.87
C LYS A 28 2.76 19.97 -4.76
N MET A 29 3.41 20.76 -3.92
CA MET A 29 4.17 20.25 -2.77
C MET A 29 3.28 19.52 -1.76
N LYS A 30 2.11 20.09 -1.43
CA LYS A 30 1.12 19.42 -0.56
C LYS A 30 0.64 18.09 -1.14
N LEU A 31 0.39 18.02 -2.44
CA LEU A 31 -0.01 16.77 -3.11
C LEU A 31 1.12 15.74 -3.11
N LYS A 32 2.37 16.17 -3.34
CA LYS A 32 3.54 15.28 -3.26
C LYS A 32 3.69 14.67 -1.86
N ALA A 33 3.59 15.48 -0.81
CA ALA A 33 3.65 15.00 0.57
C ALA A 33 2.51 14.01 0.91
N LYS A 34 1.28 14.28 0.43
CA LYS A 34 0.16 13.33 0.57
C LYS A 34 0.42 12.02 -0.14
N LYS A 35 0.99 12.05 -1.35
CA LYS A 35 1.34 10.86 -2.11
C LYS A 35 2.39 10.02 -1.37
N GLU A 36 3.45 10.64 -0.89
CA GLU A 36 4.50 9.96 -0.11
C GLU A 36 3.94 9.31 1.17
N LYS A 37 3.02 9.99 1.87
CA LYS A 37 2.33 9.44 3.03
C LYS A 37 1.51 8.19 2.67
N LEU A 38 0.72 8.25 1.59
CA LEU A 38 -0.09 7.11 1.13
C LEU A 38 0.80 5.93 0.69
N GLU A 39 1.93 6.20 0.03
CA GLU A 39 2.89 5.15 -0.33
C GLU A 39 3.48 4.47 0.90
N ALA A 40 3.79 5.24 1.96
CA ALA A 40 4.25 4.67 3.22
C ALA A 40 3.18 3.81 3.91
N GLU A 41 1.94 4.30 3.98
CA GLU A 41 0.80 3.54 4.53
C GLU A 41 0.56 2.23 3.75
N ASN A 42 0.61 2.27 2.43
CA ASN A 42 0.49 1.07 1.60
C ASN A 42 1.60 0.04 1.86
N ARG A 43 2.84 0.48 2.11
CA ARG A 43 3.94 -0.43 2.47
C ARG A 43 3.70 -1.10 3.82
N THR A 44 3.21 -0.34 4.80
CA THR A 44 2.84 -0.88 6.12
C THR A 44 1.73 -1.93 5.99
N LEU A 45 0.65 -1.61 5.26
CA LEU A 45 -0.45 -2.55 5.04
C LEU A 45 0.01 -3.84 4.34
N LYS A 46 0.92 -3.73 3.38
CA LYS A 46 1.49 -4.91 2.71
C LYS A 46 2.29 -5.78 3.68
N ALA A 47 3.10 -5.19 4.56
CA ALA A 47 3.85 -5.92 5.57
C ALA A 47 2.92 -6.58 6.61
N GLU A 48 1.85 -5.92 7.01
CA GLU A 48 0.82 -6.49 7.89
C GLU A 48 0.11 -7.67 7.22
N GLN A 49 -0.22 -7.56 5.93
CA GLN A 49 -0.81 -8.66 5.17
C GLN A 49 0.13 -9.87 5.09
N GLU A 50 1.41 -9.67 4.80
CA GLU A 50 2.41 -10.73 4.79
C GLU A 50 2.54 -11.42 6.17
N THR A 51 2.44 -10.63 7.25
CA THR A 51 2.46 -11.15 8.63
C THR A 51 1.21 -12.02 8.90
N LEU A 52 0.02 -11.53 8.55
CA LEU A 52 -1.23 -12.27 8.71
C LEU A 52 -1.24 -13.57 7.88
N ASP A 53 -0.69 -13.55 6.67
CA ASP A 53 -0.56 -14.75 5.84
C ASP A 53 0.36 -15.80 6.50
N ALA A 54 1.47 -15.37 7.10
CA ALA A 54 2.37 -16.26 7.85
C ALA A 54 1.70 -16.84 9.11
N GLU A 55 0.94 -16.04 9.84
CA GLU A 55 0.17 -16.49 11.00
C GLU A 55 -0.90 -17.51 10.59
N ASN A 56 -1.63 -17.25 9.51
CA ASN A 56 -2.63 -18.18 8.96
C ASN A 56 -2.03 -19.53 8.57
N ARG A 57 -0.86 -19.53 7.91
CA ARG A 57 -0.13 -20.78 7.60
C ARG A 57 0.26 -21.53 8.88
N THR A 58 0.72 -20.81 9.90
CA THR A 58 1.07 -21.40 11.19
C THR A 58 -0.14 -22.03 11.88
N LEU A 59 -1.27 -21.34 11.89
CA LEU A 59 -2.53 -21.86 12.45
C LEU A 59 -3.02 -23.09 11.68
N PHE A 60 -2.93 -23.08 10.35
CA PHE A 60 -3.28 -24.21 9.51
C PHE A 60 -2.44 -25.45 9.89
N ILE A 61 -1.12 -25.31 9.97
CA ILE A 61 -0.22 -26.40 10.36
C ILE A 61 -0.55 -26.93 11.77
N ARG A 62 -0.84 -26.04 12.73
CA ARG A 62 -1.23 -26.45 14.09
C ARG A 62 -2.53 -27.24 14.08
N LYS A 63 -3.51 -26.83 13.30
CA LYS A 63 -4.78 -27.56 13.15
C LYS A 63 -4.55 -28.97 12.63
N GLU A 64 -3.73 -29.14 11.59
CA GLU A 64 -3.44 -30.46 11.03
C GLU A 64 -2.74 -31.37 12.03
N ILE A 65 -1.78 -30.85 12.80
CA ILE A 65 -1.11 -31.62 13.87
C ILE A 65 -2.15 -32.13 14.89
N LEU A 66 -3.09 -31.27 15.31
CA LEU A 66 -4.15 -31.67 16.23
C LEU A 66 -5.10 -32.72 15.63
N GLU A 67 -5.40 -32.62 14.33
CA GLU A 67 -6.21 -33.61 13.63
C GLU A 67 -5.51 -34.98 13.53
N ALA A 68 -4.19 -35.02 13.30
CA ALA A 68 -3.43 -36.28 13.38
C ALA A 68 -3.40 -36.87 14.79
N MET A 69 -3.17 -36.03 15.80
CA MET A 69 -3.18 -36.49 17.20
C MET A 69 -4.54 -37.10 17.58
N ASN A 70 -5.62 -36.59 16.99
CA ASN A 70 -6.97 -37.13 17.15
C ASN A 70 -7.29 -38.30 16.20
N GLY A 71 -6.31 -38.84 15.48
CA GLY A 71 -6.47 -39.97 14.57
C GLY A 71 -7.29 -39.68 13.31
N LYS A 72 -7.52 -38.40 12.98
CA LYS A 72 -8.32 -37.97 11.81
C LYS A 72 -7.49 -37.77 10.55
N LEU A 73 -6.17 -37.55 10.69
CA LEU A 73 -5.22 -37.43 9.58
C LEU A 73 -4.04 -38.38 9.80
N ASP A 74 -3.55 -39.01 8.73
CA ASP A 74 -2.33 -39.81 8.80
C ASP A 74 -1.06 -38.89 8.78
N PRO A 75 0.06 -39.31 9.38
CA PRO A 75 1.27 -38.49 9.47
C PRO A 75 1.92 -38.11 8.12
N ILE A 76 1.76 -38.93 7.07
CA ILE A 76 2.35 -38.69 5.75
C ILE A 76 1.62 -37.52 5.06
N SER A 77 0.29 -37.47 5.19
CA SER A 77 -0.53 -36.38 4.68
C SER A 77 -0.15 -35.01 5.27
N ILE A 78 0.29 -34.98 6.54
CA ILE A 78 0.72 -33.74 7.22
C ILE A 78 2.07 -33.27 6.72
N GLU A 79 3.02 -34.20 6.58
CA GLU A 79 4.38 -33.86 6.15
C GLU A 79 4.40 -33.32 4.70
N LEU A 80 3.55 -33.88 3.82
CA LEU A 80 3.40 -33.39 2.45
C LEU A 80 2.80 -31.98 2.40
N ARG A 81 1.78 -31.68 3.22
CA ARG A 81 1.12 -30.36 3.22
C ARG A 81 1.98 -29.29 3.89
N LYS A 82 2.71 -29.61 4.96
CA LYS A 82 3.72 -28.71 5.55
C LYS A 82 4.73 -28.23 4.51
N ARG A 83 5.21 -29.14 3.66
CA ARG A 83 6.16 -28.84 2.56
C ARG A 83 5.59 -27.94 1.45
N ILE A 84 4.27 -27.94 1.26
CA ILE A 84 3.58 -27.09 0.28
C ILE A 84 3.32 -25.69 0.84
N LEU A 85 3.17 -25.58 2.17
CA LEU A 85 2.82 -24.34 2.87
C LEU A 85 4.04 -23.56 3.39
N SER A 86 5.19 -24.22 3.52
CA SER A 86 6.50 -23.61 3.77
C SER A 86 7.01 -22.89 2.53
#